data_AF-A0A2T2P5P3-F1
#
_entry.id   AF-A0A2T2P5P3-F1
#
_cell.length_a   1.000
_cell.length_b   1.000
_cell.length_c   1.000
_cell.angle_alpha   90.00
_cell.angle_beta   90.00
_cell.angle_gamma   90.00
#
_symmetry.space_group_name_H-M   'P 1'
#
loop_
_entity.id
_entity.type
_entity.pdbx_description
1 polymer ?
#
loop_
_entity_poly.entity_id
_entity_poly.type
_entity_poly.pdbx_seq_one_letter_code
_entity_poly.pdbx_strand_id
1 'polypeptide(L)'
;MLTYINLMTPDDTSDRSSTVSSVTLTSETAFLLQTYLRTVATWMDLMDHTCTYQLSIPRFALSSPLLFHGICAFTAKHLALANNCTNRYWDPVAQAHYGSALRLLIHALNSHDHSHALTATILLSSYEIVAALGSEHHRRHFLGLTMLIKHHGITARSTGIDGANFWVYVRHEIAIALGNGQSLVLNPEDWNVFWEEGERREDVLGNRVLWILARVINLVYGADGQTEAGRVERQRFLNELEEWRASLSDTFVGVPYGDADEDGFRKVYFGVTAAAAAAFWYHVVHILLYTEPTLQDPSYKPLIQDQAMRITNIAISNFPDSVKVFGTHGLFFAAKHINGLTRKARIWNIITDVEARLGYHTRNMVKKLQDLVEAGL
;
A
#
# COMPACT_ATOMS: atom_id res chain seq x y z
N MET A 1 -65.82 17.52 -38.01
CA MET A 1 -65.03 17.08 -39.18
C MET A 1 -63.61 16.83 -38.68
N LEU A 2 -62.97 15.73 -39.11
CA LEU A 2 -61.61 15.24 -38.77
C LEU A 2 -61.57 14.38 -37.49
N THR A 3 -61.93 13.08 -37.54
CA THR A 3 -61.32 11.87 -38.14
C THR A 3 -60.20 11.26 -37.28
N TYR A 4 -60.50 10.06 -36.77
CA TYR A 4 -59.62 9.11 -36.10
C TYR A 4 -58.43 8.70 -36.98
N ILE A 5 -57.23 8.60 -36.39
CA ILE A 5 -56.13 7.79 -36.92
C ILE A 5 -55.61 6.92 -35.79
N ASN A 6 -55.91 5.62 -35.88
CA ASN A 6 -55.14 4.55 -35.24
C ASN A 6 -53.86 4.36 -36.07
N LEU A 7 -52.69 4.47 -35.44
CA LEU A 7 -51.45 3.91 -35.96
C LEU A 7 -50.72 3.16 -34.84
N MET A 8 -50.54 1.88 -35.14
CA MET A 8 -49.93 0.77 -34.41
C MET A 8 -48.73 1.12 -33.53
N THR A 9 -48.76 0.56 -32.32
CA THR A 9 -47.58 0.33 -31.47
C THR A 9 -46.62 -0.64 -32.17
N PRO A 10 -45.33 -0.31 -32.33
CA PRO A 10 -44.33 -1.32 -32.64
C PRO A 10 -44.03 -2.11 -31.36
N ASP A 11 -43.94 -3.43 -31.51
CA ASP A 11 -43.47 -4.36 -30.48
C ASP A 11 -42.15 -3.88 -29.85
N ASP A 12 -42.18 -3.66 -28.53
CA ASP A 12 -40.99 -3.54 -27.70
C ASP A 12 -40.36 -4.93 -27.51
N THR A 13 -39.74 -5.43 -28.59
CA THR A 13 -38.75 -6.51 -28.49
C THR A 13 -37.40 -5.96 -28.93
N SER A 14 -36.89 -4.97 -28.18
CA SER A 14 -35.44 -4.76 -28.14
C SER A 14 -34.89 -5.62 -27.01
N ASP A 15 -34.60 -6.87 -27.38
CA ASP A 15 -33.74 -7.76 -26.64
C ASP A 15 -32.35 -7.08 -26.58
N ARG A 16 -32.15 -6.19 -25.60
CA ARG A 16 -30.84 -5.64 -25.26
C ARG A 16 -30.06 -6.76 -24.61
N SER A 17 -29.62 -7.70 -25.42
CA SER A 17 -28.41 -8.47 -25.16
C SER A 17 -27.29 -7.43 -25.05
N SER A 18 -27.00 -7.02 -23.82
CA SER A 18 -25.72 -6.41 -23.50
C SER A 18 -24.67 -7.46 -23.83
N THR A 19 -24.14 -7.39 -25.04
CA THR A 19 -22.97 -8.19 -25.44
C THR A 19 -21.84 -7.78 -24.51
N VAL A 20 -21.70 -8.49 -23.39
CA VAL A 20 -20.53 -8.42 -22.52
C VAL A 20 -19.35 -8.69 -23.46
N SER A 21 -18.52 -7.68 -23.72
CA SER A 21 -17.36 -7.87 -24.58
C SER A 21 -16.42 -8.84 -23.85
N SER A 22 -16.52 -10.12 -24.19
CA SER A 22 -15.68 -11.15 -23.62
C SER A 22 -14.25 -10.91 -24.07
N VAL A 23 -13.32 -10.82 -23.12
CA VAL A 23 -11.90 -10.67 -23.45
C VAL A 23 -11.37 -11.98 -24.03
N THR A 24 -10.67 -11.90 -25.16
CA THR A 24 -9.96 -13.06 -25.72
C THR A 24 -8.64 -13.28 -24.99
N LEU A 25 -8.46 -14.47 -24.41
CA LEU A 25 -7.24 -14.84 -23.71
C LEU A 25 -6.15 -15.26 -24.71
N THR A 26 -5.01 -14.58 -24.69
CA THR A 26 -3.80 -14.91 -25.46
C THR A 26 -2.75 -15.56 -24.58
N SER A 27 -1.72 -16.20 -25.15
CA SER A 27 -0.61 -16.76 -24.35
C SER A 27 0.09 -15.71 -23.50
N GLU A 28 0.28 -14.50 -24.03
CA GLU A 28 0.88 -13.38 -23.31
C GLU A 28 0.03 -12.95 -22.10
N THR A 29 -1.27 -12.74 -22.32
CA THR A 29 -2.17 -12.29 -21.25
C THR A 29 -2.44 -13.39 -20.23
N ALA A 30 -2.50 -14.66 -20.65
CA ALA A 30 -2.53 -15.80 -19.73
C ALA A 30 -1.30 -15.85 -18.82
N PHE A 31 -0.11 -15.61 -19.38
CA PHE A 31 1.12 -15.52 -18.60
C PHE A 31 1.08 -14.36 -17.59
N LEU A 32 0.59 -13.18 -18.00
CA LEU A 32 0.43 -12.04 -17.10
C LEU A 32 -0.55 -12.35 -15.96
N LEU A 33 -1.73 -12.92 -16.26
CA LEU A 33 -2.71 -13.27 -15.24
C LEU A 33 -2.18 -14.33 -14.25
N GLN A 34 -1.40 -15.31 -14.70
CA GLN A 34 -0.78 -16.29 -13.81
C GLN A 34 0.34 -15.69 -12.95
N THR A 35 1.14 -14.79 -13.55
CA THR A 35 2.22 -14.10 -12.86
C THR A 35 1.67 -13.20 -11.75
N TYR A 36 0.60 -12.46 -12.05
CA TYR A 36 -0.11 -11.59 -11.11
C TYR A 36 -0.36 -12.26 -9.75
N LEU A 37 -0.91 -13.48 -9.77
CA LEU A 37 -1.28 -14.25 -8.58
C LEU A 37 -0.12 -14.56 -7.64
N ARG A 38 1.10 -14.64 -8.19
CA ARG A 38 2.32 -15.05 -7.47
C ARG A 38 3.21 -13.88 -7.09
N THR A 39 2.94 -12.70 -7.63
CA THR A 39 3.76 -11.50 -7.44
C THR A 39 2.91 -10.37 -6.88
N VAL A 40 2.48 -9.42 -7.71
CA VAL A 40 1.92 -8.15 -7.26
C VAL A 40 0.61 -8.32 -6.49
N ALA A 41 -0.20 -9.34 -6.78
CA ALA A 41 -1.41 -9.62 -5.99
C ALA A 41 -1.09 -9.92 -4.52
N THR A 42 0.04 -10.58 -4.24
CA THR A 42 0.48 -10.88 -2.87
C THR A 42 0.82 -9.61 -2.09
N TRP A 43 1.22 -8.55 -2.78
CA TRP A 43 1.49 -7.25 -2.16
C TRP A 43 0.19 -6.55 -1.80
N MET A 44 -0.82 -6.67 -2.66
CA MET A 44 -2.16 -6.12 -2.46
C MET A 44 -2.89 -6.84 -1.32
N ASP A 45 -2.59 -8.11 -1.05
CA ASP A 45 -3.21 -8.88 0.03
C ASP A 45 -2.45 -8.83 1.37
N LEU A 46 -1.48 -7.90 1.52
CA LEU A 46 -0.85 -7.68 2.83
C LEU A 46 -1.91 -7.25 3.85
N MET A 47 -2.07 -8.03 4.92
CA MET A 47 -3.11 -7.87 5.93
C MET A 47 -4.54 -8.04 5.38
N ASP A 48 -4.72 -8.98 4.44
CA ASP A 48 -6.02 -9.54 4.05
C ASP A 48 -5.98 -11.07 4.12
N HIS A 49 -6.57 -11.66 5.17
CA HIS A 49 -6.64 -13.12 5.31
C HIS A 49 -7.44 -13.82 4.21
N THR A 50 -8.32 -13.10 3.50
CA THR A 50 -9.13 -13.68 2.41
C THR A 50 -8.39 -13.73 1.08
N CYS A 51 -7.21 -13.11 1.01
CA CYS A 51 -6.41 -12.95 -0.20
C CYS A 51 -7.26 -12.49 -1.39
N THR A 52 -8.00 -11.38 -1.23
CA THR A 52 -9.01 -10.93 -2.19
C THR A 52 -8.43 -10.68 -3.58
N TYR A 53 -7.24 -10.07 -3.67
CA TYR A 53 -6.58 -9.81 -4.95
C TYR A 53 -6.04 -11.09 -5.60
N GLN A 54 -5.65 -12.10 -4.82
CA GLN A 54 -5.23 -13.39 -5.35
C GLN A 54 -6.39 -14.34 -5.68
N LEU A 55 -7.53 -14.28 -4.98
CA LEU A 55 -8.56 -15.31 -5.06
C LEU A 55 -9.91 -14.84 -5.59
N SER A 56 -10.29 -13.58 -5.34
CA SER A 56 -11.61 -13.05 -5.69
C SER A 56 -11.56 -12.23 -6.97
N ILE A 57 -10.69 -11.22 -7.05
CA ILE A 57 -10.56 -10.32 -8.21
C ILE A 57 -10.27 -11.07 -9.54
N PRO A 58 -9.39 -12.09 -9.59
CA PRO A 58 -9.09 -12.81 -10.82
C PRO A 58 -10.29 -13.51 -11.45
N ARG A 59 -11.30 -13.88 -10.65
CA ARG A 59 -12.53 -14.54 -11.13
C ARG A 59 -13.32 -13.64 -12.08
N PHE A 60 -13.19 -12.32 -11.91
CA PHE A 60 -13.87 -11.33 -12.73
C PHE A 60 -13.02 -10.84 -13.90
N ALA A 61 -11.76 -11.25 -14.00
CA ALA A 61 -10.83 -10.73 -15.01
C ALA A 61 -11.33 -10.97 -16.44
N LEU A 62 -11.86 -12.16 -16.76
CA LEU A 62 -12.30 -12.47 -18.13
C LEU A 62 -13.68 -11.88 -18.48
N SER A 63 -14.51 -11.61 -17.47
CA SER A 63 -15.83 -10.99 -17.64
C SER A 63 -15.79 -9.46 -17.55
N SER A 64 -14.72 -8.87 -17.05
CA SER A 64 -14.51 -7.42 -16.96
C SER A 64 -13.26 -7.00 -17.74
N PRO A 65 -13.41 -6.46 -18.96
CA PRO A 65 -12.29 -5.91 -19.73
C PRO A 65 -11.48 -4.86 -18.98
N LEU A 66 -12.15 -4.09 -18.11
CA LEU A 66 -11.52 -3.09 -17.27
C LEU A 66 -10.53 -3.74 -16.29
N LEU A 67 -10.98 -4.75 -15.54
CA LEU A 67 -10.10 -5.49 -14.63
C LEU A 67 -9.01 -6.26 -15.37
N PHE A 68 -9.34 -6.90 -16.49
CA PHE A 68 -8.38 -7.61 -17.31
C PHE A 68 -7.19 -6.72 -17.67
N HIS A 69 -7.47 -5.55 -18.25
CA HIS A 69 -6.43 -4.63 -18.66
C HIS A 69 -5.69 -4.02 -17.46
N GLY A 70 -6.38 -3.74 -16.34
CA GLY A 70 -5.74 -3.27 -15.11
C GLY A 70 -4.73 -4.27 -14.54
N ILE A 71 -5.11 -5.56 -14.44
CA ILE A 71 -4.25 -6.64 -13.95
C ILE A 71 -3.05 -6.83 -14.88
N CYS A 72 -3.28 -6.93 -16.19
CA CYS A 72 -2.22 -7.11 -17.17
C CYS A 72 -1.25 -5.91 -17.20
N ALA A 73 -1.76 -4.68 -17.11
CA ALA A 73 -0.94 -3.48 -17.03
C ALA A 73 -0.02 -3.50 -15.81
N PHE A 74 -0.59 -3.72 -14.62
CA PHE A 74 0.17 -3.72 -13.39
C PHE A 74 1.24 -4.82 -13.36
N THR A 75 0.89 -6.02 -13.81
CA THR A 75 1.81 -7.17 -13.84
C THR A 75 2.92 -6.98 -14.86
N ALA A 76 2.59 -6.54 -16.08
CA ALA A 76 3.60 -6.26 -17.10
C ALA A 76 4.54 -5.16 -16.63
N LYS A 77 4.04 -4.13 -15.93
CA LYS A 77 4.90 -3.07 -15.40
C LYS A 77 5.87 -3.58 -14.35
N HIS A 78 5.39 -4.39 -13.42
CA HIS A 78 6.26 -5.07 -12.45
C HIS A 78 7.35 -5.89 -13.18
N LEU A 79 6.99 -6.70 -14.17
CA LEU A 79 7.95 -7.48 -14.95
C LEU A 79 8.97 -6.63 -15.72
N ALA A 80 8.57 -5.46 -16.21
CA ALA A 80 9.46 -4.53 -16.90
C ALA A 80 10.53 -3.93 -15.97
N LEU A 81 10.19 -3.75 -14.69
CA LEU A 81 11.03 -3.07 -13.70
C LEU A 81 11.81 -4.03 -12.80
N ALA A 82 11.26 -5.21 -12.52
CA ALA A 82 11.87 -6.25 -11.71
C ALA A 82 13.19 -6.75 -12.33
N ASN A 83 14.00 -7.39 -11.49
CA ASN A 83 15.30 -7.98 -11.87
C ASN A 83 16.19 -7.03 -12.67
N ASN A 84 16.46 -5.85 -12.13
CA ASN A 84 17.30 -4.79 -12.70
C ASN A 84 16.81 -4.29 -14.06
N CYS A 85 15.50 -4.24 -14.29
CA CYS A 85 14.90 -3.81 -15.56
C CYS A 85 15.45 -4.57 -16.78
N THR A 86 15.88 -5.83 -16.60
CA THR A 86 16.54 -6.62 -17.65
C THR A 86 15.58 -7.02 -18.77
N ASN A 87 14.27 -7.10 -18.49
CA ASN A 87 13.25 -7.49 -19.46
C ASN A 87 12.35 -6.31 -19.87
N ARG A 88 12.89 -5.42 -20.71
CA ARG A 88 12.19 -4.22 -21.20
C ARG A 88 11.07 -4.52 -22.21
N TYR A 89 10.91 -5.77 -22.65
CA TYR A 89 9.81 -6.20 -23.53
C TYR A 89 8.43 -5.82 -22.98
N TRP A 90 8.29 -5.87 -21.65
CA TRP A 90 7.01 -5.62 -21.00
C TRP A 90 6.60 -4.15 -20.94
N ASP A 91 7.51 -3.19 -21.18
CA ASP A 91 7.17 -1.76 -21.15
C ASP A 91 6.03 -1.38 -22.13
N PRO A 92 6.12 -1.67 -23.44
CA PRO A 92 5.04 -1.37 -24.39
C PRO A 92 3.74 -2.15 -24.08
N VAL A 93 3.84 -3.40 -23.62
CA VAL A 93 2.68 -4.22 -23.22
C VAL A 93 1.95 -3.58 -22.04
N ALA A 94 2.70 -3.15 -21.02
CA ALA A 94 2.18 -2.50 -19.84
C ALA A 94 1.47 -1.18 -20.20
N GLN A 95 2.09 -0.35 -21.06
CA GLN A 95 1.50 0.90 -21.54
C GLN A 95 0.22 0.70 -22.35
N ALA A 96 0.19 -0.30 -23.24
CA ALA A 96 -0.99 -0.59 -24.07
C ALA A 96 -2.19 -1.04 -23.21
N HIS A 97 -1.96 -1.92 -22.23
CA HIS A 97 -2.98 -2.33 -21.28
C HIS A 97 -3.39 -1.20 -20.34
N TYR A 98 -2.46 -0.40 -19.82
CA TYR A 98 -2.76 0.76 -18.98
C TYR A 98 -3.66 1.74 -19.73
N GLY A 99 -3.32 2.10 -20.98
CA GLY A 99 -4.13 3.00 -21.80
C GLY A 99 -5.52 2.45 -22.10
N SER A 100 -5.66 1.12 -22.25
CA SER A 100 -6.96 0.47 -22.46
C SER A 100 -7.81 0.47 -21.19
N ALA A 101 -7.21 0.13 -20.04
CA ALA A 101 -7.87 0.20 -18.73
C ALA A 101 -8.31 1.62 -18.40
N LEU A 102 -7.47 2.63 -18.66
CA LEU A 102 -7.80 4.03 -18.39
C LEU A 102 -8.98 4.51 -19.25
N ARG A 103 -9.04 4.17 -20.55
CA ARG A 103 -10.19 4.49 -21.40
C ARG A 103 -11.48 3.84 -20.90
N LEU A 104 -11.42 2.57 -20.50
CA LEU A 104 -12.57 1.85 -19.96
C LEU A 104 -13.01 2.43 -18.61
N LEU A 105 -12.06 2.83 -17.75
CA LEU A 105 -12.34 3.46 -16.48
C LEU A 105 -13.05 4.80 -16.67
N ILE A 106 -12.55 5.65 -17.58
CA ILE A 106 -13.20 6.92 -17.92
C ILE A 106 -14.64 6.67 -18.40
N HIS A 107 -14.87 5.64 -19.22
CA HIS A 107 -16.23 5.30 -19.65
C HIS A 107 -17.11 4.84 -18.47
N ALA A 108 -16.60 3.95 -17.62
CA ALA A 108 -17.33 3.43 -16.46
C ALA A 108 -17.74 4.57 -15.49
N LEU A 109 -16.83 5.51 -15.21
CA LEU A 109 -17.07 6.67 -14.35
C LEU A 109 -18.10 7.66 -14.92
N ASN A 110 -18.33 7.64 -16.24
CA ASN A 110 -19.37 8.45 -16.89
C ASN A 110 -20.68 7.67 -17.11
N SER A 111 -20.74 6.41 -16.68
CA SER A 111 -21.89 5.53 -16.83
C SER A 111 -22.56 5.29 -15.48
N HIS A 112 -23.76 4.69 -15.48
CA HIS A 112 -24.44 4.34 -14.23
C HIS A 112 -23.87 3.06 -13.58
N ASP A 113 -23.08 2.27 -14.32
CA ASP A 113 -22.45 1.05 -13.83
C ASP A 113 -21.00 1.31 -13.42
N HIS A 114 -20.76 1.33 -12.11
CA HIS A 114 -19.44 1.52 -11.52
C HIS A 114 -18.80 0.18 -11.09
N SER A 115 -19.34 -0.96 -11.56
CA SER A 115 -18.82 -2.28 -11.22
C SER A 115 -17.33 -2.38 -11.50
N HIS A 116 -16.56 -2.72 -10.46
CA HIS A 116 -15.09 -2.81 -10.47
C HIS A 116 -14.32 -1.51 -10.71
N ALA A 117 -14.98 -0.34 -10.82
CA ALA A 117 -14.29 0.93 -11.10
C ALA A 117 -13.27 1.28 -10.01
N LEU A 118 -13.62 1.08 -8.73
CA LEU A 118 -12.67 1.29 -7.63
C LEU A 118 -11.48 0.33 -7.71
N THR A 119 -11.73 -0.97 -7.85
CA THR A 119 -10.66 -1.98 -7.96
C THR A 119 -9.72 -1.70 -9.13
N ALA A 120 -10.26 -1.31 -10.28
CA ALA A 120 -9.47 -0.95 -11.44
C ALA A 120 -8.65 0.32 -11.20
N THR A 121 -9.24 1.32 -10.53
CA THR A 121 -8.51 2.53 -10.14
C THR A 121 -7.36 2.20 -9.19
N ILE A 122 -7.58 1.32 -8.20
CA ILE A 122 -6.54 0.84 -7.29
C ILE A 122 -5.39 0.17 -8.07
N LEU A 123 -5.70 -0.73 -9.02
CA LEU A 123 -4.69 -1.40 -9.85
C LEU A 123 -3.87 -0.41 -10.70
N LEU A 124 -4.53 0.59 -11.30
CA LEU A 124 -3.86 1.63 -12.08
C LEU A 124 -3.00 2.53 -11.20
N SER A 125 -3.46 2.88 -9.99
CA SER A 125 -2.65 3.62 -9.02
C SER A 125 -1.45 2.81 -8.53
N SER A 126 -1.59 1.50 -8.30
CA SER A 126 -0.45 0.63 -7.96
C SER A 126 0.58 0.57 -9.08
N TYR A 127 0.12 0.50 -10.34
CA TYR A 127 0.99 0.60 -11.52
C TYR A 127 1.81 1.91 -11.49
N GLU A 128 1.17 3.04 -11.20
CA GLU A 128 1.82 4.35 -11.16
C GLU A 128 2.82 4.49 -10.01
N ILE A 129 2.47 3.97 -8.82
CA ILE A 129 3.33 3.97 -7.63
C ILE A 129 4.61 3.18 -7.91
N VAL A 130 4.48 1.95 -8.42
CA VAL A 130 5.65 1.11 -8.74
C VAL A 130 6.54 1.78 -9.79
N ALA A 131 5.93 2.43 -10.79
CA ALA A 131 6.64 3.09 -11.86
C ALA A 131 7.19 4.51 -11.50
N ALA A 132 6.88 5.03 -10.31
CA ALA A 132 7.14 6.41 -9.91
C ALA A 132 6.77 7.46 -10.98
N LEU A 133 5.64 7.25 -11.66
CA LEU A 133 5.19 8.15 -12.72
C LEU A 133 4.72 9.48 -12.11
N GLY A 134 5.61 10.47 -12.09
CA GLY A 134 5.34 11.89 -11.85
C GLY A 134 4.57 12.20 -10.56
N SER A 135 5.26 12.76 -9.56
CA SER A 135 4.69 13.15 -8.26
C SER A 135 3.41 14.00 -8.36
N GLU A 136 3.23 14.77 -9.44
CA GLU A 136 2.04 15.61 -9.64
C GLU A 136 0.83 14.86 -10.23
N HIS A 137 1.05 13.88 -11.11
CA HIS A 137 -0.02 13.04 -11.68
C HIS A 137 -0.56 12.06 -10.63
N HIS A 138 0.34 11.52 -9.79
CA HIS A 138 -0.01 10.60 -8.73
C HIS A 138 -1.01 11.20 -7.73
N ARG A 139 -0.83 12.48 -7.36
CA ARG A 139 -1.74 13.19 -6.46
C ARG A 139 -3.16 13.33 -7.04
N ARG A 140 -3.31 13.49 -8.36
CA ARG A 140 -4.63 13.63 -9.02
C ARG A 140 -5.38 12.30 -9.06
N HIS A 141 -4.72 11.19 -9.39
CA HIS A 141 -5.34 9.86 -9.35
C HIS A 141 -5.74 9.45 -7.94
N PHE A 142 -4.90 9.77 -6.95
CA PHE A 142 -5.19 9.49 -5.55
C PHE A 142 -6.38 10.30 -4.99
N LEU A 143 -6.54 11.56 -5.43
CA LEU A 143 -7.76 12.34 -5.14
C LEU A 143 -9.00 11.69 -5.75
N GLY A 144 -8.91 11.18 -6.98
CA GLY A 144 -10.00 10.42 -7.61
C GLY A 144 -10.39 9.17 -6.84
N LEU A 145 -9.41 8.39 -6.36
CA LEU A 145 -9.66 7.24 -5.46
C LEU A 145 -10.40 7.66 -4.19
N THR A 146 -9.97 8.75 -3.57
CA THR A 146 -10.59 9.27 -2.35
C THR A 146 -12.05 9.66 -2.60
N MET A 147 -12.34 10.30 -3.74
CA MET A 147 -13.71 10.65 -4.13
C MET A 147 -14.57 9.41 -4.34
N LEU A 148 -14.05 8.35 -4.98
CA LEU A 148 -14.77 7.09 -5.18
C LEU A 148 -15.08 6.40 -3.84
N ILE A 149 -14.10 6.29 -2.94
CA ILE A 149 -14.30 5.70 -1.61
C ILE A 149 -15.42 6.44 -0.86
N LYS A 150 -15.38 7.79 -0.85
CA LYS A 150 -16.41 8.61 -0.19
C LYS A 150 -17.77 8.49 -0.87
N HIS A 151 -17.83 8.54 -2.19
CA HIS A 151 -19.06 8.43 -2.96
C HIS A 151 -19.78 7.09 -2.72
N HIS A 152 -19.03 5.99 -2.64
CA HIS A 152 -19.58 4.66 -2.39
C HIS A 152 -19.75 4.31 -0.90
N GLY A 153 -19.39 5.22 0.02
CA GLY A 153 -19.49 4.98 1.46
C GLY A 153 -18.61 3.82 1.95
N ILE A 154 -17.48 3.59 1.27
CA ILE A 154 -16.56 2.50 1.60
C ILE A 154 -15.71 2.90 2.81
N THR A 155 -15.59 1.99 3.77
CA THR A 155 -14.93 2.24 5.06
C THR A 155 -14.15 1.01 5.51
N ALA A 156 -13.46 1.10 6.65
CA ALA A 156 -12.79 -0.04 7.27
C ALA A 156 -13.74 -1.19 7.65
N ARG A 157 -15.05 -0.95 7.73
CA ARG A 157 -16.09 -1.97 8.00
C ARG A 157 -16.65 -2.62 6.75
N SER A 158 -16.29 -2.13 5.57
CA SER A 158 -16.66 -2.79 4.31
C SER A 158 -16.06 -4.19 4.26
N THR A 159 -16.78 -5.13 3.67
CA THR A 159 -16.39 -6.54 3.58
C THR A 159 -16.11 -6.94 2.13
N GLY A 160 -15.40 -8.04 1.92
CA GLY A 160 -15.10 -8.53 0.57
C GLY A 160 -14.23 -7.56 -0.23
N ILE A 161 -14.54 -7.38 -1.51
CA ILE A 161 -13.72 -6.58 -2.44
C ILE A 161 -13.59 -5.12 -1.99
N ASP A 162 -14.66 -4.51 -1.47
CA ASP A 162 -14.61 -3.12 -1.02
C ASP A 162 -13.73 -2.94 0.23
N GLY A 163 -13.79 -3.89 1.17
CA GLY A 163 -12.91 -3.91 2.33
C GLY A 163 -11.43 -4.06 1.95
N ALA A 164 -11.14 -4.97 1.01
CA ALA A 164 -9.78 -5.15 0.50
C ALA A 164 -9.28 -3.92 -0.24
N ASN A 165 -10.10 -3.33 -1.12
CA ASN A 165 -9.79 -2.07 -1.81
C ASN A 165 -9.48 -0.94 -0.81
N PHE A 166 -10.25 -0.84 0.28
CA PHE A 166 -10.04 0.17 1.31
C PHE A 166 -8.67 0.03 1.99
N TRP A 167 -8.28 -1.17 2.41
CA TRP A 167 -7.00 -1.37 3.08
C TRP A 167 -5.79 -1.29 2.15
N VAL A 168 -5.95 -1.56 0.85
CA VAL A 168 -4.94 -1.23 -0.15
C VAL A 168 -4.82 0.28 -0.33
N TYR A 169 -5.94 0.99 -0.44
CA TYR A 169 -5.97 2.46 -0.53
C TYR A 169 -5.23 3.09 0.66
N VAL A 170 -5.54 2.66 1.89
CA VAL A 170 -4.89 3.13 3.13
C VAL A 170 -3.37 2.97 3.05
N ARG A 171 -2.87 1.82 2.58
CA ARG A 171 -1.43 1.57 2.46
C ARG A 171 -0.77 2.46 1.40
N HIS A 172 -1.43 2.69 0.26
CA HIS A 172 -0.95 3.67 -0.71
C HIS A 172 -0.92 5.08 -0.10
N GLU A 173 -1.97 5.47 0.62
CA GLU A 173 -2.07 6.79 1.26
C GLU A 173 -0.94 7.03 2.24
N ILE A 174 -0.70 6.07 3.13
CA ILE A 174 0.37 6.11 4.12
C ILE A 174 1.72 6.27 3.42
N ALA A 175 1.98 5.52 2.35
CA ALA A 175 3.22 5.63 1.58
C ALA A 175 3.39 7.06 1.01
N ILE A 176 2.34 7.62 0.39
CA ILE A 176 2.35 8.96 -0.19
C ILE A 176 2.57 10.03 0.90
N ALA A 177 1.82 9.95 1.99
CA ALA A 177 1.86 10.88 3.10
C ALA A 177 3.25 10.92 3.75
N LEU A 178 3.85 9.75 4.01
CA LEU A 178 5.21 9.63 4.53
C LEU A 178 6.26 10.17 3.54
N GLY A 179 6.13 9.83 2.25
CA GLY A 179 7.07 10.28 1.21
C GLY A 179 7.09 11.80 1.04
N ASN A 180 5.92 12.43 1.15
CA ASN A 180 5.78 13.89 1.00
C ASN A 180 5.90 14.66 2.32
N GLY A 181 5.87 13.99 3.48
CA GLY A 181 5.83 14.64 4.79
C GLY A 181 4.56 15.46 4.98
N GLN A 182 3.40 14.88 4.68
CA GLN A 182 2.09 15.54 4.72
C GLN A 182 1.07 14.68 5.49
N SER A 183 -0.02 15.31 5.92
CA SER A 183 -1.19 14.59 6.44
C SER A 183 -1.90 13.80 5.35
N LEU A 184 -2.63 12.75 5.74
CA LEU A 184 -3.51 11.98 4.88
C LEU A 184 -4.65 12.86 4.33
N VAL A 185 -5.11 12.52 3.13
CA VAL A 185 -6.27 13.14 2.47
C VAL A 185 -7.57 12.64 3.09
N LEU A 186 -7.68 11.34 3.36
CA LEU A 186 -8.79 10.75 4.11
C LEU A 186 -8.42 10.70 5.58
N ASN A 187 -9.12 11.49 6.41
CA ASN A 187 -8.89 11.52 7.84
C ASN A 187 -9.14 10.13 8.45
N PRO A 188 -8.20 9.55 9.24
CA PRO A 188 -8.39 8.27 9.92
C PRO A 188 -9.63 8.18 10.82
N GLU A 189 -10.14 9.31 11.30
CA GLU A 189 -11.39 9.36 12.07
C GLU A 189 -12.63 9.09 11.19
N ASP A 190 -12.53 9.31 9.87
CA ASP A 190 -13.60 9.02 8.90
C ASP A 190 -13.60 7.56 8.44
N TRP A 191 -12.63 6.74 8.89
CA TRP A 191 -12.50 5.35 8.44
C TRP A 191 -13.56 4.41 9.02
N ASN A 192 -14.33 4.87 10.01
CA ASN A 192 -15.39 4.11 10.69
C ASN A 192 -14.88 2.76 11.23
N VAL A 193 -13.67 2.73 11.81
CA VAL A 193 -13.07 1.49 12.33
C VAL A 193 -13.88 0.89 13.47
N PHE A 194 -13.91 -0.44 13.54
CA PHE A 194 -14.45 -1.19 14.66
C PHE A 194 -13.48 -2.31 15.03
N TRP A 195 -13.03 -2.32 16.29
CA TRP A 195 -12.10 -3.32 16.81
C TRP A 195 -12.83 -4.20 17.82
N GLU A 196 -13.04 -5.46 17.48
CA GLU A 196 -13.70 -6.42 18.36
C GLU A 196 -12.80 -6.76 19.56
N GLU A 197 -13.39 -6.82 20.76
CA GLU A 197 -12.69 -7.20 21.97
C GLU A 197 -12.27 -8.68 21.88
N GLY A 198 -10.99 -8.95 22.14
CA GLY A 198 -10.44 -10.30 22.05
C GLY A 198 -10.17 -10.80 20.63
N GLU A 199 -10.23 -9.94 19.60
CA GLU A 199 -9.75 -10.26 18.25
C GLU A 199 -8.31 -10.77 18.30
N ARG A 200 -8.03 -11.85 17.55
CA ARG A 200 -6.73 -12.54 17.51
C ARG A 200 -6.13 -12.60 16.11
N ARG A 201 -6.90 -12.29 15.08
CA ARG A 201 -6.45 -12.39 13.69
C ARG A 201 -5.38 -11.36 13.39
N GLU A 202 -4.28 -11.82 12.82
CA GLU A 202 -3.10 -11.02 12.59
C GLU A 202 -3.30 -9.91 11.56
N ASP A 203 -4.18 -10.14 10.58
CA ASP A 203 -4.52 -9.15 9.56
C ASP A 203 -5.33 -7.98 10.13
N VAL A 204 -6.33 -8.25 10.98
CA VAL A 204 -7.13 -7.20 11.63
C VAL A 204 -6.28 -6.40 12.62
N LEU A 205 -5.54 -7.08 13.48
CA LEU A 205 -4.65 -6.44 14.45
C LEU A 205 -3.50 -5.68 13.76
N GLY A 206 -3.04 -6.17 12.60
CA GLY A 206 -2.11 -5.45 11.73
C GLY A 206 -2.71 -4.17 11.14
N ASN A 207 -3.95 -4.24 10.65
CA ASN A 207 -4.67 -3.06 10.16
C ASN A 207 -4.91 -2.03 11.28
N ARG A 208 -5.05 -2.47 12.54
CA ARG A 208 -5.15 -1.58 13.70
C ARG A 208 -3.88 -0.75 13.92
N VAL A 209 -2.67 -1.32 13.78
CA VAL A 209 -1.45 -0.50 13.88
C VAL A 209 -1.31 0.47 12.69
N LEU A 210 -1.83 0.13 11.51
CA LEU A 210 -1.87 1.08 10.38
C LEU A 210 -2.82 2.25 10.64
N TRP A 211 -3.94 2.02 11.34
CA TRP A 211 -4.83 3.10 11.77
C TRP A 211 -4.16 4.03 12.80
N ILE A 212 -3.44 3.47 13.79
CA ILE A 212 -2.63 4.26 14.73
C ILE A 212 -1.57 5.06 13.97
N LEU A 213 -0.83 4.42 13.05
CA LEU A 213 0.18 5.07 12.21
C LEU A 213 -0.42 6.25 11.43
N ALA A 214 -1.58 6.09 10.82
CA ALA A 214 -2.22 7.14 10.05
C ALA A 214 -2.59 8.36 10.92
N ARG A 215 -3.08 8.14 12.14
CA ARG A 215 -3.35 9.22 13.11
C ARG A 215 -2.07 9.92 13.55
N VAL A 216 -1.00 9.16 13.76
CA VAL A 216 0.33 9.68 14.06
C VAL A 216 0.88 10.52 12.91
N ILE A 217 0.73 10.09 11.65
CA ILE A 217 1.16 10.86 10.47
C ILE A 217 0.43 12.22 10.42
N ASN A 218 -0.89 12.22 10.65
CA ASN A 218 -1.68 13.46 10.69
C ASN A 218 -1.26 14.39 11.84
N LEU A 219 -0.90 13.86 13.00
CA LEU A 219 -0.35 14.67 14.08
C LEU A 219 1.02 15.25 13.70
N VAL A 220 1.95 14.38 13.27
CA VAL A 220 3.35 14.70 12.99
C VAL A 220 3.48 15.75 11.88
N TYR A 221 2.70 15.62 10.81
CA TYR A 221 2.72 16.53 9.66
C TYR A 221 1.51 17.48 9.62
N GLY A 222 0.77 17.58 10.72
CA GLY A 222 -0.33 18.52 10.90
C GLY A 222 0.10 19.82 11.57
N ALA A 223 -0.87 20.70 11.81
CA ALA A 223 -0.63 22.00 12.45
C ALA A 223 -0.04 21.89 13.86
N ASP A 224 -0.37 20.82 14.58
CA ASP A 224 0.05 20.60 15.97
C ASP A 224 1.37 19.83 16.12
N GLY A 225 2.03 19.43 15.02
CA GLY A 225 3.16 18.50 15.07
C GLY A 225 4.36 18.95 15.92
N GLN A 226 4.49 20.26 16.18
CA GLN A 226 5.55 20.88 16.98
C GLN A 226 5.03 21.68 18.18
N THR A 227 3.73 21.63 18.48
CA THR A 227 3.13 22.37 19.60
C THR A 227 3.23 21.59 20.91
N GLU A 228 2.99 22.26 22.05
CA GLU A 228 2.89 21.57 23.34
C GLU A 228 1.70 20.59 23.37
N ALA A 229 0.58 20.98 22.77
CA ALA A 229 -0.57 20.09 22.61
C ALA A 229 -0.18 18.83 21.81
N GLY A 230 0.60 19.00 20.74
CA GLY A 230 1.13 17.88 19.99
C GLY A 230 2.06 16.97 20.79
N ARG A 231 2.85 17.49 21.73
CA ARG A 231 3.67 16.66 22.64
C ARG A 231 2.80 15.78 23.56
N VAL A 232 1.73 16.34 24.12
CA VAL A 232 0.76 15.58 24.93
C VAL A 232 0.11 14.48 24.08
N GLU A 233 -0.30 14.81 22.86
CA GLU A 233 -0.90 13.86 21.93
C GLU A 233 0.06 12.73 21.52
N ARG A 234 1.36 13.03 21.33
CA ARG A 234 2.38 12.00 21.11
C ARG A 234 2.45 11.02 22.27
N GLN A 235 2.41 11.50 23.51
CA GLN A 235 2.40 10.62 24.68
C GLN A 235 1.14 9.76 24.73
N ARG A 236 -0.02 10.31 24.35
CA ARG A 236 -1.26 9.53 24.23
C ARG A 236 -1.12 8.41 23.19
N PHE A 237 -0.55 8.71 22.03
CA PHE A 237 -0.31 7.70 20.99
C PHE A 237 0.72 6.65 21.41
N LEU A 238 1.77 7.01 22.16
CA LEU A 238 2.70 6.04 22.73
C LEU A 238 1.96 5.06 23.66
N ASN A 239 1.11 5.58 24.55
CA ASN A 239 0.32 4.73 25.45
C ASN A 239 -0.63 3.82 24.67
N GLU A 240 -1.38 4.36 23.69
CA GLU A 240 -2.28 3.59 22.83
C GLU A 240 -1.55 2.48 22.05
N LEU A 241 -0.34 2.78 21.56
CA LEU A 241 0.48 1.82 20.82
C LEU A 241 1.00 0.69 21.73
N GLU A 242 1.39 1.01 22.96
CA GLU A 242 1.82 0.01 23.94
C GLU A 242 0.65 -0.84 24.46
N GLU A 243 -0.52 -0.25 24.66
CA GLU A 243 -1.75 -1.00 24.97
C GLU A 243 -2.12 -1.96 23.85
N TRP A 244 -2.06 -1.49 22.59
CA TRP A 244 -2.21 -2.36 21.43
C TRP A 244 -1.19 -3.50 21.48
N ARG A 245 0.10 -3.20 21.70
CA ARG A 245 1.18 -4.19 21.72
C ARG A 245 1.00 -5.23 22.82
N ALA A 246 0.58 -4.82 24.02
CA ALA A 246 0.37 -5.68 25.17
C ALA A 246 -0.83 -6.63 24.98
N SER A 247 -1.78 -6.28 24.10
CA SER A 247 -2.94 -7.13 23.78
C SER A 247 -2.66 -8.23 22.76
N LEU A 248 -1.51 -8.22 22.10
CA LEU A 248 -1.18 -9.14 21.02
C LEU A 248 -0.73 -10.51 21.53
N SER A 249 -0.93 -11.53 20.69
CA SER A 249 -0.38 -12.86 20.95
C SER A 249 1.11 -12.94 20.59
N ASP A 250 1.75 -14.03 20.99
CA ASP A 250 3.16 -14.31 20.71
C ASP A 250 3.49 -14.35 19.20
N THR A 251 2.51 -14.48 18.30
CA THR A 251 2.75 -14.46 16.84
C THR A 251 3.32 -13.12 16.36
N PHE A 252 3.10 -12.04 17.10
CA PHE A 252 3.63 -10.69 16.86
C PHE A 252 5.02 -10.46 17.47
N VAL A 253 5.53 -11.45 18.21
CA VAL A 253 6.88 -11.43 18.80
C VAL A 253 7.77 -12.31 17.94
N GLY A 254 8.61 -11.66 17.14
CA GLY A 254 9.57 -12.38 16.32
C GLY A 254 10.65 -13.05 17.15
N VAL A 255 11.08 -14.24 16.75
CA VAL A 255 12.10 -15.04 17.45
C VAL A 255 13.48 -14.76 16.83
N PRO A 256 14.43 -14.16 17.57
CA PRO A 256 15.79 -13.94 17.05
C PRO A 256 16.50 -15.27 16.79
N TYR A 257 17.23 -15.38 15.68
CA TYR A 257 17.98 -16.58 15.32
C TYR A 257 19.31 -16.25 14.65
N GLY A 258 20.25 -17.20 14.72
CA GLY A 258 21.65 -16.98 14.33
C GLY A 258 22.37 -16.05 15.29
N ASP A 259 23.62 -15.70 14.96
CA ASP A 259 24.42 -14.74 15.72
C ASP A 259 24.20 -13.32 15.20
N ALA A 260 24.52 -12.34 16.05
CA ALA A 260 24.56 -10.95 15.62
C ALA A 260 25.78 -10.74 14.70
N ASP A 261 25.60 -9.95 13.63
CA ASP A 261 26.70 -9.56 12.75
C ASP A 261 27.57 -8.44 13.36
N GLU A 262 28.60 -8.02 12.63
CA GLU A 262 29.55 -6.97 13.06
C GLU A 262 28.87 -5.61 13.33
N ASP A 263 27.74 -5.36 12.66
CA ASP A 263 26.91 -4.17 12.86
C ASP A 263 25.90 -4.37 14.01
N GLY A 264 25.87 -5.53 14.65
CA GLY A 264 24.96 -5.89 15.75
C GLY A 264 23.56 -6.27 15.30
N PHE A 265 23.33 -6.49 14.00
CA PHE A 265 22.04 -6.95 13.52
C PHE A 265 21.89 -8.45 13.70
N ARG A 266 20.67 -8.89 14.03
CA ARG A 266 20.32 -10.29 14.20
C ARG A 266 19.00 -10.59 13.51
N LYS A 267 18.96 -11.66 12.74
CA LYS A 267 17.73 -12.06 12.03
C LYS A 267 16.65 -12.49 13.02
N VAL A 268 15.41 -12.30 12.61
CA VAL A 268 14.19 -12.54 13.39
C VAL A 268 13.20 -13.33 12.54
N TYR A 269 12.70 -14.42 13.10
CA TYR A 269 11.71 -15.27 12.46
C TYR A 269 10.29 -14.88 12.92
N PHE A 270 9.38 -14.78 11.96
CA PHE A 270 7.94 -14.66 12.20
C PHE A 270 7.23 -15.79 11.48
N GLY A 271 6.26 -16.43 12.14
CA GLY A 271 5.43 -17.47 11.53
C GLY A 271 4.36 -16.92 10.59
N VAL A 272 3.99 -15.64 10.73
CA VAL A 272 2.89 -15.00 9.99
C VAL A 272 3.35 -13.67 9.39
N THR A 273 3.14 -13.49 8.08
CA THR A 273 3.53 -12.28 7.33
C THR A 273 2.86 -11.02 7.87
N ALA A 274 1.56 -11.08 8.20
CA ALA A 274 0.83 -9.93 8.75
C ALA A 274 1.40 -9.49 10.11
N ALA A 275 1.79 -10.45 10.96
CA ALA A 275 2.42 -10.15 12.25
C ALA A 275 3.81 -9.52 12.09
N ALA A 276 4.62 -10.01 11.14
CA ALA A 276 5.91 -9.38 10.81
C ALA A 276 5.74 -7.93 10.33
N ALA A 277 4.75 -7.69 9.48
CA ALA A 277 4.42 -6.36 8.99
C ALA A 277 3.91 -5.44 10.11
N ALA A 278 3.05 -5.94 10.99
CA ALA A 278 2.57 -5.18 12.14
C ALA A 278 3.69 -4.83 13.11
N ALA A 279 4.58 -5.77 13.43
CA ALA A 279 5.75 -5.53 14.27
C ALA A 279 6.71 -4.51 13.64
N PHE A 280 6.93 -4.59 12.32
CA PHE A 280 7.72 -3.61 11.58
C PHE A 280 7.14 -2.20 11.73
N TRP A 281 5.85 -2.02 11.47
CA TRP A 281 5.21 -0.70 11.55
C TRP A 281 5.09 -0.19 12.97
N TYR A 282 4.91 -1.06 13.97
CA TYR A 282 4.99 -0.69 15.38
C TYR A 282 6.30 0.03 15.74
N HIS A 283 7.43 -0.47 15.24
CA HIS A 283 8.73 0.18 15.47
C HIS A 283 8.87 1.49 14.68
N VAL A 284 8.30 1.58 13.48
CA VAL A 284 8.28 2.83 12.69
C VAL A 284 7.47 3.91 13.39
N VAL A 285 6.28 3.58 13.93
CA VAL A 285 5.43 4.54 14.66
C VAL A 285 6.20 5.14 15.84
N HIS A 286 6.97 4.34 16.58
CA HIS A 286 7.84 4.84 17.64
C HIS A 286 8.85 5.88 17.13
N ILE A 287 9.55 5.60 16.02
CA ILE A 287 10.48 6.58 15.44
C ILE A 287 9.76 7.88 15.10
N LEU A 288 8.59 7.81 14.45
CA LEU A 288 7.82 9.01 14.11
C LEU A 288 7.44 9.83 15.36
N LEU A 289 6.95 9.15 16.40
CA LEU A 289 6.54 9.78 17.66
C LEU A 289 7.72 10.42 18.39
N TYR A 290 8.90 9.78 18.37
CA TYR A 290 10.08 10.27 19.06
C TYR A 290 10.82 11.40 18.34
N THR A 291 10.82 11.43 16.99
CA THR A 291 11.77 12.30 16.28
C THR A 291 11.30 12.94 14.97
N GLU A 292 10.09 12.68 14.51
CA GLU A 292 9.58 13.34 13.30
C GLU A 292 8.57 14.46 13.64
N PRO A 293 8.63 15.63 12.97
CA PRO A 293 9.68 16.04 12.01
C PRO A 293 10.99 16.46 12.70
N THR A 294 10.95 16.64 14.03
CA THR A 294 12.08 17.03 14.87
C THR A 294 12.13 16.18 16.15
N LEU A 295 13.32 16.02 16.72
CA LEU A 295 13.54 15.31 17.97
C LEU A 295 12.68 15.90 19.11
N GLN A 296 11.88 15.07 19.76
CA GLN A 296 10.97 15.52 20.82
C GLN A 296 11.67 15.63 22.18
N ASP A 297 12.56 14.68 22.49
CA ASP A 297 13.34 14.68 23.73
C ASP A 297 14.72 14.03 23.48
N PRO A 298 15.84 14.62 23.95
CA PRO A 298 17.16 14.01 23.86
C PRO A 298 17.27 12.59 24.44
N SER A 299 16.48 12.26 25.46
CA SER A 299 16.42 10.93 26.08
C SER A 299 15.86 9.86 25.15
N TYR A 300 15.18 10.23 24.06
CA TYR A 300 14.70 9.29 23.07
C TYR A 300 15.77 8.80 22.09
N LYS A 301 16.96 9.42 22.05
CA LYS A 301 18.03 9.00 21.12
C LYS A 301 18.39 7.50 21.23
N PRO A 302 18.59 6.91 22.42
CA PRO A 302 18.83 5.48 22.55
C PRO A 302 17.62 4.63 22.13
N LEU A 303 16.40 5.12 22.40
CA LEU A 303 15.17 4.43 22.00
C LEU A 303 15.04 4.39 20.48
N ILE A 304 15.23 5.53 19.80
CA ILE A 304 15.21 5.62 18.34
C ILE A 304 16.23 4.66 17.72
N GLN A 305 17.43 4.57 18.30
CA GLN A 305 18.45 3.60 17.86
C GLN A 305 17.94 2.16 18.00
N ASP A 306 17.35 1.79 19.14
CA ASP A 306 16.78 0.44 19.35
C ASP A 306 15.67 0.13 18.33
N GLN A 307 14.75 1.06 18.10
CA GLN A 307 13.67 0.89 17.11
C GLN A 307 14.23 0.70 15.69
N ALA A 308 15.23 1.49 15.29
CA ALA A 308 15.88 1.37 13.99
C ALA A 308 16.63 0.03 13.83
N MET A 309 17.28 -0.45 14.89
CA MET A 309 17.88 -1.79 14.91
C MET A 309 16.81 -2.89 14.72
N ARG A 310 15.67 -2.80 15.41
CA ARG A 310 14.58 -3.77 15.28
C ARG A 310 13.95 -3.78 13.90
N ILE A 311 13.70 -2.61 13.32
CA ILE A 311 13.24 -2.47 11.92
C ILE A 311 14.21 -3.18 10.98
N THR A 312 15.52 -2.94 11.15
CA THR A 312 16.54 -3.52 10.29
C THR A 312 16.65 -5.03 10.48
N ASN A 313 16.61 -5.52 11.72
CA ASN A 313 16.59 -6.95 12.06
C ASN A 313 15.44 -7.69 11.36
N ILE A 314 14.25 -7.11 11.36
CA ILE A 314 13.10 -7.64 10.63
C ILE A 314 13.38 -7.65 9.12
N ALA A 315 13.90 -6.55 8.57
CA ALA A 315 14.11 -6.38 7.13
C ALA A 315 15.22 -7.25 6.54
N ILE A 316 16.30 -7.56 7.30
CA ILE A 316 17.37 -8.47 6.87
C ILE A 316 16.99 -9.95 6.96
N SER A 317 15.84 -10.26 7.55
CA SER A 317 15.32 -11.62 7.67
C SER A 317 14.67 -12.03 6.33
N ASN A 318 14.13 -13.25 6.24
CA ASN A 318 13.34 -13.69 5.07
C ASN A 318 11.99 -12.95 4.99
N PHE A 319 12.07 -11.63 4.82
CA PHE A 319 10.98 -10.68 4.82
C PHE A 319 10.18 -10.85 3.52
N PRO A 320 8.89 -11.21 3.56
CA PRO A 320 8.11 -11.42 2.34
C PRO A 320 8.07 -10.17 1.47
N ASP A 321 8.00 -10.36 0.16
CA ASP A 321 8.07 -9.24 -0.80
C ASP A 321 6.94 -8.22 -0.61
N SER A 322 5.76 -8.67 -0.17
CA SER A 322 4.64 -7.81 0.22
C SER A 322 5.01 -6.82 1.33
N VAL A 323 5.79 -7.26 2.32
CA VAL A 323 6.23 -6.39 3.42
C VAL A 323 7.41 -5.51 3.00
N LYS A 324 8.31 -6.01 2.15
CA LYS A 324 9.41 -5.21 1.60
C LYS A 324 8.90 -3.99 0.84
N VAL A 325 7.94 -4.18 -0.07
CA VAL A 325 7.37 -3.13 -0.90
C VAL A 325 6.76 -2.03 -0.04
N PHE A 326 5.86 -2.41 0.88
CA PHE A 326 5.19 -1.44 1.74
C PHE A 326 6.15 -0.82 2.77
N GLY A 327 7.10 -1.60 3.29
CA GLY A 327 8.06 -1.18 4.32
C GLY A 327 9.16 -0.22 3.85
N THR A 328 9.29 0.07 2.55
CA THR A 328 10.31 0.98 1.99
C THR A 328 10.36 2.35 2.69
N HIS A 329 9.20 2.95 2.96
CA HIS A 329 9.12 4.23 3.67
C HIS A 329 9.49 4.09 5.16
N GLY A 330 9.14 2.99 5.81
CA GLY A 330 9.61 2.72 7.19
C GLY A 330 11.13 2.53 7.27
N LEU A 331 11.72 1.85 6.27
CA LEU A 331 13.17 1.70 6.15
C LEU A 331 13.86 3.05 5.93
N PHE A 332 13.23 3.99 5.21
CA PHE A 332 13.76 5.34 5.09
C PHE A 332 13.91 6.02 6.46
N PHE A 333 12.91 5.96 7.33
CA PHE A 333 13.02 6.54 8.68
C PHE A 333 14.03 5.80 9.56
N ALA A 334 14.10 4.47 9.48
CA ALA A 334 15.15 3.72 10.18
C ALA A 334 16.56 4.13 9.71
N ALA A 335 16.79 4.23 8.41
CA ALA A 335 18.08 4.67 7.85
C ALA A 335 18.42 6.13 8.19
N LYS A 336 17.40 7.00 8.21
CA LYS A 336 17.56 8.41 8.59
C LYS A 336 18.14 8.51 10.02
N HIS A 337 17.65 7.69 10.95
CA HIS A 337 17.98 7.85 12.38
C HIS A 337 18.94 6.82 12.96
N ILE A 338 19.26 5.74 12.25
CA ILE A 338 20.23 4.75 12.76
C ILE A 338 21.64 5.36 12.80
N ASN A 339 22.35 5.11 13.90
CA ASN A 339 23.74 5.53 14.08
C ASN A 339 24.70 4.60 13.34
N GLY A 340 25.73 5.18 12.71
CA GLY A 340 26.80 4.45 12.04
C GLY A 340 26.61 4.33 10.53
N LEU A 341 27.65 4.68 9.77
CA LEU A 341 27.60 4.71 8.31
C LEU A 341 27.41 3.30 7.71
N THR A 342 28.03 2.28 8.30
CA THR A 342 27.89 0.87 7.88
C THR A 342 26.44 0.40 8.00
N ARG A 343 25.80 0.67 9.15
CA ARG A 343 24.38 0.40 9.40
C ARG A 343 23.45 1.15 8.45
N LYS A 344 23.69 2.45 8.21
CA LYS A 344 22.95 3.23 7.21
C LYS A 344 23.06 2.60 5.82
N ALA A 345 24.28 2.29 5.38
CA ALA A 345 24.55 1.65 4.09
C ALA A 345 23.87 0.27 3.98
N ARG A 346 23.78 -0.49 5.07
CA ARG A 346 23.06 -1.76 5.09
C ARG A 346 21.57 -1.59 4.75
N ILE A 347 20.91 -0.60 5.34
CA ILE A 347 19.50 -0.32 5.06
C ILE A 347 19.33 0.23 3.63
N TRP A 348 20.25 1.09 3.16
CA TRP A 348 20.23 1.57 1.77
C TRP A 348 20.31 0.44 0.77
N ASN A 349 21.15 -0.57 1.04
CA ASN A 349 21.24 -1.77 0.21
C ASN A 349 19.93 -2.56 0.20
N ILE A 350 19.24 -2.69 1.34
CA ILE A 350 17.91 -3.33 1.38
C ILE A 350 16.93 -2.56 0.50
N ILE A 351 16.86 -1.23 0.65
CA ILE A 351 15.95 -0.37 -0.14
C ILE A 351 16.27 -0.48 -1.63
N THR A 352 17.55 -0.40 -2.01
CA THR A 352 18.02 -0.53 -3.40
C THR A 352 17.67 -1.90 -3.99
N ASP A 353 17.80 -2.95 -3.16
CA ASP A 353 17.49 -4.31 -3.54
C ASP A 353 15.99 -4.55 -3.75
N VAL A 354 15.11 -3.82 -3.05
CA VAL A 354 13.67 -3.78 -3.35
C VAL A 354 13.42 -3.24 -4.77
N GLU A 355 14.08 -2.16 -5.17
CA GLU A 355 13.98 -1.64 -6.55
C GLU A 355 14.53 -2.65 -7.56
N ALA A 356 15.73 -3.16 -7.30
CA ALA A 356 16.40 -4.09 -8.20
C ALA A 356 15.60 -5.39 -8.42
N ARG A 357 15.07 -6.00 -7.36
CA ARG A 357 14.37 -7.29 -7.46
C ARG A 357 12.90 -7.14 -7.79
N LEU A 358 12.21 -6.21 -7.15
CA LEU A 358 10.75 -6.09 -7.22
C LEU A 358 10.27 -4.98 -8.17
N GLY A 359 11.18 -4.13 -8.64
CA GLY A 359 10.84 -3.04 -9.54
C GLY A 359 10.10 -1.88 -8.88
N TYR A 360 10.04 -1.84 -7.55
CA TYR A 360 9.44 -0.74 -6.81
C TYR A 360 10.44 0.42 -6.69
N HIS A 361 10.13 1.56 -7.28
CA HIS A 361 11.09 2.67 -7.35
C HIS A 361 11.42 3.25 -5.97
N THR A 362 12.70 3.25 -5.59
CA THR A 362 13.20 3.74 -4.30
C THR A 362 14.43 4.66 -4.44
N ARG A 363 14.98 4.81 -5.64
CA ARG A 363 16.20 5.59 -5.91
C ARG A 363 16.20 6.99 -5.29
N ASN A 364 15.09 7.71 -5.38
CA ASN A 364 14.96 9.05 -4.79
C ASN A 364 15.06 9.02 -3.25
N MET A 365 14.57 7.96 -2.60
CA MET A 365 14.70 7.78 -1.14
C MET A 365 16.15 7.57 -0.74
N VAL A 366 16.86 6.68 -1.44
CA VAL A 366 18.27 6.39 -1.17
C VAL A 366 19.13 7.62 -1.39
N LYS A 367 18.91 8.34 -2.49
CA LYS A 367 19.60 9.61 -2.76
C LYS A 367 19.38 10.61 -1.63
N LYS A 368 18.13 10.82 -1.20
CA LYS A 368 17.81 11.73 -0.09
C LYS A 368 18.50 11.33 1.21
N LEU A 369 18.65 10.02 1.49
CA LEU A 369 19.39 9.55 2.68
C LEU A 369 20.89 9.82 2.58
N GLN A 370 21.48 9.68 1.39
CA GLN A 370 22.88 9.99 1.13
C GLN A 370 23.14 11.50 1.29
N ASP A 371 22.28 12.33 0.70
CA ASP A 371 22.35 13.79 0.80
C ASP A 371 22.28 14.24 2.29
N LEU A 372 21.46 13.59 3.12
CA LEU A 372 21.38 13.87 4.57
C LEU A 372 22.71 13.57 5.28
N VAL A 373 23.34 12.43 4.97
CA VAL A 373 24.64 12.07 5.56
C VAL A 373 25.74 13.06 5.12
N GLU A 374 25.75 13.46 3.85
CA GLU A 374 26.68 14.46 3.33
C GLU A 374 26.49 15.83 4.00
N ALA A 375 25.26 16.17 4.37
CA ALA A 375 24.92 17.36 5.15
C ALA A 375 25.22 17.22 6.66
N GLY A 376 25.67 16.06 7.13
CA GLY A 376 25.96 15.78 8.54
C GLY A 376 24.72 15.56 9.42
N LEU A 377 23.60 15.13 8.81
CA LEU A 377 22.31 14.92 9.47
C LEU A 377 21.91 13.45 9.64
#